data_AF-A0A1B2EBJ6-F1
#
_entry.id   AF-A0A1B2EBJ6-F1
#
_cell.length_a   1.000
_cell.length_b   1.000
_cell.length_c   1.000
_cell.angle_alpha   90.00
_cell.angle_beta   90.00
_cell.angle_gamma   90.00
#
_symmetry.space_group_name_H-M   'P 1'
#
loop_
_entity.id
_entity.type
_entity.pdbx_description
1 polymer ?
#
loop_
_entity_poly.entity_id
_entity_poly.type
_entity_poly.pdbx_seq_one_letter_code
_entity_poly.pdbx_strand_id
1 'polypeptide(L)'
;MRQASASAMQCPWYPADLLPQLQSTLAVLADIELRYQSDQEQLQGRVGPEAIKTRFAAQLAERFQRERNPYVQKLTELQHLMDRMIFHH
;
A
#
# COMPACT_ATOMS: atom_id res chain seq x y z
N MET A 1 -10.65 26.95 -26.09
CA MET A 1 -10.43 25.61 -26.71
C MET A 1 -9.11 25.08 -26.19
N ARG A 2 -8.95 23.89 -25.63
CA ARG A 2 -9.75 22.66 -25.55
C ARG A 2 -9.56 22.11 -24.14
N GLN A 3 -10.66 21.82 -23.44
CA GLN A 3 -10.65 20.74 -22.46
C GLN A 3 -10.33 19.49 -23.28
N ALA A 4 -9.12 18.97 -23.15
CA ALA A 4 -8.87 17.58 -23.48
C ALA A 4 -9.54 16.80 -22.35
N SER A 5 -10.86 16.59 -22.47
CA SER A 5 -11.49 15.48 -21.78
C SER A 5 -10.65 14.28 -22.18
N ALA A 6 -9.86 13.78 -21.24
CA ALA A 6 -9.63 12.36 -21.16
C ALA A 6 -11.03 11.76 -21.09
N SER A 7 -11.65 11.56 -22.26
CA SER A 7 -12.55 10.46 -22.49
C SER A 7 -11.73 9.26 -22.11
N ALA A 8 -11.75 8.99 -20.79
CA ALA A 8 -11.37 7.74 -20.21
C ALA A 8 -11.92 6.70 -21.15
N MET A 9 -11.04 5.81 -21.60
CA MET A 9 -11.41 4.63 -22.32
C MET A 9 -12.40 3.91 -21.39
N GLN A 10 -13.69 4.21 -21.54
CA GLN A 10 -14.78 3.58 -20.84
C GLN A 10 -14.87 2.21 -21.47
N CYS A 11 -13.98 1.30 -21.08
CA CYS A 11 -14.29 -0.10 -21.14
C CYS A 11 -15.55 -0.27 -20.29
N PRO A 12 -16.70 -0.65 -20.85
CA PRO A 12 -17.96 -0.70 -20.10
C PRO A 12 -17.90 -1.59 -18.85
N TRP A 13 -16.89 -2.46 -18.79
CA TRP A 13 -16.63 -3.40 -17.70
C TRP A 13 -15.53 -2.97 -16.73
N TYR A 14 -14.82 -1.86 -16.96
CA TYR A 14 -13.74 -1.41 -16.07
C TYR A 14 -14.00 0.03 -15.58
N PRO A 15 -14.19 0.25 -14.26
CA PRO A 15 -14.27 1.59 -13.70
C PRO A 15 -13.00 2.36 -14.05
N ALA A 16 -13.15 3.56 -14.61
CA ALA A 16 -12.02 4.42 -14.98
C ALA A 16 -11.07 4.68 -13.80
N ASP A 17 -11.58 4.62 -12.58
CA ASP A 17 -10.83 4.90 -11.36
C ASP A 17 -10.17 3.67 -10.74
N LEU A 18 -10.39 2.45 -11.26
CA LEU A 18 -9.86 1.23 -10.64
C LEU A 18 -8.33 1.18 -10.70
N LEU A 19 -7.76 1.39 -11.89
CA LEU A 19 -6.31 1.35 -12.09
C LEU A 19 -5.60 2.47 -11.29
N PRO A 20 -6.07 3.74 -11.30
CA PRO A 20 -5.53 4.78 -10.43
C PRO A 20 -5.59 4.43 -8.93
N GLN A 21 -6.69 3.83 -8.46
CA GLN A 21 -6.83 3.43 -7.06
C GLN A 21 -5.89 2.29 -6.68
N LEU A 22 -5.71 1.31 -7.57
CA LEU A 22 -4.77 0.21 -7.38
C LEU A 22 -3.33 0.72 -7.30
N GLN A 23 -2.92 1.53 -8.28
CA GLN A 23 -1.57 2.10 -8.33
C GLN A 23 -1.28 2.96 -7.10
N SER A 24 -2.22 3.82 -6.69
CA SER A 24 -2.06 4.64 -5.49
C SER A 24 -1.94 3.79 -4.22
N THR A 25 -2.76 2.74 -4.09
CA THR A 25 -2.73 1.84 -2.93
C THR A 25 -1.40 1.08 -2.85
N LEU A 26 -0.91 0.58 -3.99
CA LEU A 26 0.38 -0.11 -4.07
C LEU A 26 1.56 0.82 -3.81
N ALA A 27 1.53 2.06 -4.32
CA ALA A 27 2.58 3.05 -4.06
C ALA A 27 2.70 3.33 -2.55
N VAL A 28 1.57 3.55 -1.87
CA VAL A 28 1.58 3.79 -0.42
C VAL A 28 2.09 2.57 0.36
N LEU A 29 1.71 1.36 -0.04
CA LEU A 29 2.24 0.13 0.57
C LEU A 29 3.76 0.01 0.39
N ALA A 30 4.27 0.27 -0.81
CA ALA A 30 5.71 0.26 -1.09
C ALA A 30 6.46 1.28 -0.25
N ASP A 31 5.94 2.50 -0.10
CA ASP A 31 6.53 3.54 0.75
C ASP A 31 6.58 3.13 2.22
N ILE A 32 5.52 2.49 2.74
CA ILE A 32 5.46 1.98 4.11
C ILE A 32 6.49 0.85 4.32
N GLU A 33 6.59 -0.08 3.38
CA GLU A 33 7.52 -1.21 3.45
C GLU A 33 8.98 -0.76 3.38
N LEU A 34 9.30 0.17 2.48
CA LEU A 34 10.64 0.74 2.35
C LEU A 34 11.05 1.52 3.61
N ARG A 35 10.13 2.33 4.16
CA ARG A 35 10.40 3.05 5.41
C ARG A 35 10.66 2.09 6.57
N TYR A 36 9.86 1.04 6.69
CA TYR A 36 10.05 0.03 7.74
C TYR A 36 11.40 -0.67 7.62
N GLN A 37 11.80 -1.07 6.41
CA GLN A 37 13.11 -1.67 6.17
C GLN A 37 14.25 -0.72 6.56
N SER A 38 14.17 0.54 6.15
CA SER A 38 15.15 1.55 6.52
C SER A 38 15.23 1.76 8.05
N ASP A 39 14.09 1.88 8.72
CA ASP A 39 14.03 2.03 10.18
C ASP A 39 14.63 0.80 10.91
N GLN A 40 14.44 -0.41 10.37
CA GLN A 40 15.06 -1.62 10.90
C GLN A 40 16.59 -1.60 10.75
N GLU A 41 17.11 -1.21 9.59
CA GLU A 41 18.55 -1.09 9.33
C GLU A 41 19.19 -0.07 10.30
N GLN A 42 18.55 1.08 10.49
CA GLN A 42 19.00 2.10 11.45
C GLN A 42 19.02 1.56 12.88
N LEU A 43 18.03 0.77 13.27
CA LEU A 43 17.97 0.17 14.60
C LEU A 43 19.08 -0.89 14.81
N GLN A 44 19.39 -1.68 13.78
CA GLN A 44 20.47 -2.67 13.83
C GLN A 44 21.83 -2.00 14.03
N GLY A 45 22.12 -0.92 13.31
CA GLY A 45 23.37 -0.15 13.42
C GLY A 45 23.56 0.62 14.72
N ARG A 46 22.52 0.74 15.56
CA ARG A 46 22.58 1.51 16.81
C ARG A 46 23.31 0.75 17.92
N VAL A 47 24.27 1.40 18.57
CA VAL A 47 24.91 0.91 19.80
C VAL A 47 23.98 1.17 20.99
N GLY A 48 23.75 0.16 21.83
CA GLY A 48 22.97 0.31 23.06
C GLY A 48 22.55 -1.02 23.67
N PRO A 49 21.93 -0.99 24.86
CA PRO A 49 21.46 -2.20 25.53
C PRO A 49 20.43 -2.95 24.70
N GLU A 50 20.58 -4.27 24.60
CA GLU A 50 19.72 -5.10 23.76
C GLU A 50 18.24 -5.00 24.14
N ALA A 51 17.92 -4.93 25.44
CA ALA A 51 16.55 -4.75 25.91
C ALA A 51 15.87 -3.48 25.37
N ILE A 52 16.65 -2.40 25.18
CA ILE A 52 16.14 -1.14 24.61
C ILE A 52 15.93 -1.31 23.10
N LYS A 53 16.86 -1.97 22.40
CA LYS A 53 16.72 -2.26 20.96
C LYS A 53 15.49 -3.13 20.69
N THR A 54 15.27 -4.17 21.49
CA THR A 54 14.08 -5.04 21.40
C THR A 54 12.78 -4.26 21.61
N ARG A 55 12.74 -3.36 22.60
CA ARG A 55 11.55 -2.52 22.83
C ARG A 55 11.25 -1.62 21.62
N PHE A 56 12.27 -0.97 21.05
CA PHE A 56 12.09 -0.14 19.87
C PHE A 56 11.69 -0.96 18.64
N ALA A 57 12.25 -2.17 18.47
CA ALA A 57 11.85 -3.07 17.39
C ALA A 57 10.37 -3.47 17.49
N ALA A 58 9.88 -3.76 18.70
CA ALA A 58 8.47 -4.08 18.92
C ALA A 58 7.55 -2.90 18.57
N GLN A 59 7.91 -1.68 18.99
CA GLN A 59 7.16 -0.46 18.66
C GLN A 59 7.16 -0.17 17.15
N LEU A 60 8.30 -0.39 16.49
CA LEU A 60 8.43 -0.22 15.05
C LEU A 60 7.54 -1.22 14.30
N ALA A 61 7.53 -2.49 14.71
CA ALA A 61 6.66 -3.51 14.12
C ALA A 61 5.16 -3.21 14.34
N GLU A 62 4.77 -2.77 15.54
CA GLU A 62 3.39 -2.37 15.83
C GLU A 62 2.94 -1.21 14.93
N ARG A 63 3.77 -0.18 14.82
CA ARG A 63 3.51 0.97 13.93
C ARG A 63 3.38 0.53 12.47
N PHE A 64 4.30 -0.31 11.99
CA PHE A 64 4.27 -0.84 10.63
C PHE A 64 2.96 -1.56 10.34
N GLN A 65 2.52 -2.46 11.22
CA GLN A 65 1.26 -3.17 11.02
C GLN A 65 0.06 -2.22 11.03
N ARG A 66 0.02 -1.27 11.97
CA ARG A 66 -1.05 -0.28 12.03
C ARG A 66 -1.15 0.57 10.77
N GLU A 67 -0.02 0.98 10.20
CA GLU A 67 0.02 1.78 8.98
C GLU A 67 -0.30 0.95 7.73
N ARG A 68 0.17 -0.30 7.66
CA ARG A 68 0.01 -1.19 6.51
C ARG A 68 -1.39 -1.77 6.38
N ASN A 69 -2.03 -2.14 7.49
CA ASN A 69 -3.28 -2.89 7.50
C ASN A 69 -4.43 -2.26 6.69
N PRO A 70 -4.72 -0.95 6.79
CA PRO A 70 -5.80 -0.34 6.01
C PRO A 70 -5.59 -0.46 4.49
N TYR A 71 -4.35 -0.36 4.03
CA TYR A 71 -4.03 -0.45 2.60
C TYR A 71 -4.03 -1.88 2.08
N VAL A 72 -3.67 -2.85 2.92
CA VAL A 72 -3.84 -4.27 2.60
C VAL A 72 -5.32 -4.62 2.45
N GLN A 73 -6.17 -4.16 3.37
CA GLN A 73 -7.62 -4.35 3.28
C GLN A 73 -8.18 -3.73 2.00
N LYS A 74 -7.80 -2.48 1.70
CA LYS A 74 -8.17 -1.81 0.46
C LYS A 74 -7.70 -2.57 -0.79
N LEU A 75 -6.49 -3.11 -0.77
CA LEU A 75 -5.97 -3.92 -1.89
C LEU A 75 -6.79 -5.19 -2.09
N THR A 76 -7.19 -5.87 -1.00
CA THR A 76 -8.09 -7.03 -1.05
C THR A 76 -9.45 -6.69 -1.64
N GLU A 77 -10.03 -5.55 -1.25
CA GLU A 77 -11.29 -5.06 -1.83
C GLU A 77 -11.17 -4.80 -3.33
N LEU A 78 -10.11 -4.11 -3.76
CA LEU A 78 -9.84 -3.84 -5.18
C LEU A 78 -9.63 -5.14 -5.97
N GLN A 79 -8.93 -6.13 -5.39
CA GLN A 79 -8.76 -7.44 -6.01
C GLN A 79 -10.10 -8.16 -6.17
N HIS A 80 -10.96 -8.15 -5.16
CA HIS A 80 -12.30 -8.76 -5.27
C HIS A 80 -13.18 -8.08 -6.32
N LEU A 81 -13.06 -6.76 -6.47
CA LEU A 81 -13.75 -6.05 -7.56
C LEU A 81 -13.23 -6.52 -8.92
N MET A 82 -11.90 -6.60 -9.09
CA MET A 82 -11.28 -7.12 -10.31
C MET A 82 -11.74 -8.54 -10.63
N ASP A 83 -11.70 -9.44 -9.65
CA ASP A 83 -12.13 -10.83 -9.81
C ASP A 83 -13.59 -10.91 -10.27
N ARG A 84 -14.49 -10.17 -9.60
CA ARG A 84 -15.91 -10.11 -10.01
C ARG A 84 -16.07 -9.65 -11.46
N MET A 85 -15.26 -8.70 -11.91
CA MET A 85 -15.33 -8.20 -13.29
C MET A 85 -14.77 -9.21 -14.29
N ILE A 86 -13.70 -9.93 -13.94
CA ILE A 86 -13.03 -10.92 -14.80
C ILE A 86 -13.88 -12.20 -14.95
N PHE A 87 -14.58 -12.63 -13.89
CA PHE A 87 -15.35 -13.87 -13.86
C PHE A 87 -16.84 -13.71 -14.22
N HIS A 88 -17.29 -12.51 -14.61
CA HIS A 88 -18.65 -12.24 -15.12
C HIS A 88 -18.75 -12.24 -16.66
N HIS A 89 -17.79 -12.85 -17.36
CA HIS A 89 -17.82 -13.17 -18.80
C HIS A 89 -18.39 -14.57 -19.04
#